data_AF-A0A7K6W4P6-F1
#
_entry.id   AF-A0A7K6W4P6-F1
#
_cell.length_a   1.000
_cell.length_b   1.000
_cell.length_c   1.000
_cell.angle_alpha   90.00
_cell.angle_beta   90.00
_cell.angle_gamma   90.00
#
_symmetry.space_group_name_H-M   'P 1'
#
loop_
_entity.id
_entity.type
_entity.pdbx_description
1 polymer ?
#
loop_
_entity_poly.entity_id
_entity_poly.type
_entity_poly.pdbx_seq_one_letter_code
_entity_poly.pdbx_strand_id
1 'polypeptide(L)'
;MREEMTRREEAERRRGRQKPRSARGWGLLLALWYLAFYKPVVTEGHLRRKNIKFIFIRFSAWQYAGCDKLWAGLVTTLCDSVRHHFGALPLSVYHVMGARPRFASGFSQKEWVLKKGACLKLWALLAVLGAGLAVLLVAVLVPGVKEHHALKVVGSAVTSLSGSGLVLGLFSILKNLVVSEKQKIERLTNSERFASQLGFMSKVRSEVESLVDFLNFMEIFERRRLRVVLEITSLDICYPEKVAGVLNAMNTLLSAAHTPFIFILAVDPSVIIPCLEQTGCMKGLADNGYLYLNRSVTLPFSIPEMGARSRLRCLEAAVQTREDLMYRIITGNVERRRAKCQGVAAGPGRRQADAEAVRCIHEAFRCLHDGADPLCRYLPASGANVRRIVNTIPITLRLLLHRAAPPGIPSPRAAAAWVVLADQWPCRLSWVLQCLEDAWQSRPAPDLATRSLWSIFQENVGELSALRQPLHNVLSLDGDPELFQTFLARDFPFTAGDARAFLGVTVNLDHSIRHKMGLLRGLDRLQ
;
A
#
# COMPACT_ATOMS: atom_id res chain seq x y z
N MET A 1 16.40 -8.01 7.60
CA MET A 1 16.62 -6.62 8.08
C MET A 1 16.54 -6.47 9.60
N ARG A 2 15.44 -6.83 10.29
CA ARG A 2 15.34 -6.67 11.77
C ARG A 2 16.43 -7.43 12.55
N GLU A 3 16.69 -8.68 12.18
CA GLU A 3 17.76 -9.50 12.77
C GLU A 3 19.17 -8.98 12.45
N GLU A 4 19.34 -8.36 11.29
CA GLU A 4 20.63 -7.76 10.92
C GLU A 4 20.88 -6.47 11.71
N MET A 5 19.83 -5.69 12.00
CA MET A 5 19.92 -4.51 12.85
C MET A 5 20.40 -4.88 14.26
N THR A 6 19.81 -5.90 14.89
CA THR A 6 20.20 -6.33 16.23
C THR A 6 21.64 -6.83 16.27
N ARG A 7 22.05 -7.64 15.28
CA ARG A 7 23.45 -8.10 15.14
C ARG A 7 24.45 -6.95 14.99
N ARG A 8 24.15 -5.94 14.16
CA ARG A 8 25.02 -4.76 13.98
C ARG A 8 25.08 -3.92 15.25
N GLU A 9 23.95 -3.76 15.94
CA GLU A 9 23.88 -3.02 17.21
C GLU A 9 24.73 -3.69 18.30
N GLU A 10 24.67 -5.01 18.41
CA GLU A 10 25.53 -5.79 19.31
C GLU A 10 27.01 -5.69 18.93
N ALA A 11 27.35 -5.72 17.65
CA ALA A 11 28.72 -5.58 17.18
C ALA A 11 29.30 -4.18 17.49
N GLU A 12 28.52 -3.10 17.40
CA GLU A 12 28.98 -1.78 17.82
C GLU A 12 29.08 -1.62 19.34
N ARG A 13 28.18 -2.26 20.12
CA ARG A 13 28.30 -2.31 21.59
C ARG A 13 29.61 -2.99 22.01
N ARG A 14 29.99 -4.09 21.34
CA ARG A 14 31.25 -4.82 21.59
C ARG A 14 32.49 -4.01 21.23
N ARG A 15 32.41 -3.05 20.31
CA ARG A 15 33.51 -2.14 19.93
C ARG A 15 33.74 -1.00 20.93
N GLY A 16 33.14 -1.04 22.12
CA GLY A 16 33.31 -0.01 23.15
C GLY A 16 32.58 1.32 22.88
N ARG A 17 31.67 1.36 21.89
CA ARG A 17 30.85 2.56 21.62
C ARG A 17 29.70 2.66 22.63
N GLN A 18 29.40 3.89 23.06
CA GLN A 18 28.42 4.19 24.11
C GLN A 18 27.02 3.63 23.77
N LYS A 19 26.28 3.17 24.79
CA LYS A 19 24.94 2.57 24.64
C LYS A 19 23.98 3.57 23.95
N PRO A 20 23.13 3.11 23.00
CA PRO A 20 22.13 3.97 22.38
C PRO A 20 21.13 4.47 23.43
N ARG A 21 20.75 5.74 23.32
CA ARG A 21 19.72 6.34 24.19
C ARG A 21 18.35 6.08 23.57
N SER A 22 17.35 5.82 24.40
CA SER A 22 15.96 5.70 23.96
C SER A 22 15.20 6.94 24.38
N ALA A 23 14.39 7.50 23.48
CA ALA A 23 13.46 8.58 23.80
C ALA A 23 12.18 8.10 24.51
N ARG A 24 12.24 7.03 25.33
CA ARG A 24 11.11 6.49 26.10
C ARG A 24 11.36 6.63 27.61
N GLY A 25 10.31 6.93 28.37
CA GLY A 25 10.40 7.14 29.83
C GLY A 25 11.26 8.35 30.20
N TRP A 26 12.21 8.19 31.13
CA TRP A 26 13.17 9.22 31.53
C TRP A 26 14.01 9.78 30.38
N GLY A 27 14.23 8.98 29.32
CA GLY A 27 14.92 9.44 28.13
C GLY A 27 14.14 10.48 27.31
N LEU A 28 12.81 10.55 27.46
CA LEU A 28 11.99 11.59 26.82
C LEU A 28 12.20 12.95 27.48
N LEU A 29 12.26 13.00 28.82
CA LEU A 29 12.60 14.22 29.55
C LEU A 29 14.01 14.71 29.19
N LEU A 30 14.96 13.78 29.08
CA LEU A 30 16.30 14.09 28.61
C LEU A 30 16.27 14.63 27.17
N ALA A 31 15.53 14.00 26.26
CA ALA A 31 15.40 14.46 24.88
C ALA A 31 14.86 15.90 24.83
N LEU A 32 13.79 16.19 25.58
CA LEU A 32 13.20 17.52 25.68
C LEU A 32 14.18 18.58 26.22
N TRP A 33 14.98 18.23 27.23
CA TRP A 33 16.04 19.10 27.75
C TRP A 33 17.09 19.42 26.67
N TYR A 34 17.56 18.40 25.96
CA TYR A 34 18.51 18.58 24.86
C TYR A 34 17.90 19.44 23.74
N LEU A 35 16.61 19.27 23.45
CA LEU A 35 15.90 19.99 22.40
C LEU A 35 15.77 21.49 22.74
N ALA A 36 15.47 21.81 23.99
CA ALA A 36 15.36 23.17 24.47
C ALA A 36 16.72 23.89 24.48
N PHE A 37 17.76 23.27 25.06
CA PHE A 37 18.99 23.99 25.42
C PHE A 37 20.21 23.73 24.53
N TYR A 38 20.21 22.67 23.72
CA TYR A 38 21.37 22.27 22.93
C TYR A 38 21.08 22.34 21.42
N LYS A 39 22.12 22.64 20.65
CA LYS A 39 22.12 22.56 19.19
C LYS A 39 22.88 21.29 18.77
N PRO A 40 22.29 20.45 17.90
CA PRO A 40 22.98 19.27 17.37
C PRO A 40 24.06 19.68 16.36
N VAL A 41 25.23 19.04 16.44
CA VAL A 41 26.31 19.16 15.46
C VAL A 41 26.58 17.79 14.83
N VAL A 42 26.49 17.73 13.50
CA VAL A 42 26.78 16.51 12.73
C VAL A 42 28.31 16.37 12.61
N THR A 43 28.87 15.36 13.25
CA THR A 43 30.32 15.07 13.28
C THR A 43 30.69 13.93 12.31
N GLU A 44 31.96 13.83 11.92
CA GLU A 44 32.45 12.72 11.06
C GLU A 44 32.28 11.35 11.75
N GLY A 45 32.47 11.29 13.07
CA GLY A 45 32.23 10.11 13.89
C GLY A 45 30.77 9.64 13.84
N HIS A 46 29.83 10.58 13.77
CA HIS A 46 28.41 10.29 13.55
C HIS A 46 28.17 9.70 12.15
N LEU A 47 28.81 10.27 11.12
CA LEU A 47 28.65 9.79 9.75
C LEU A 47 29.23 8.37 9.53
N ARG A 48 30.23 7.97 10.33
CA ARG A 48 30.86 6.64 10.29
C ARG A 48 30.19 5.60 11.19
N ARG A 49 29.02 5.88 11.79
CA ARG A 49 28.25 4.89 12.55
C ARG A 49 27.68 3.82 11.61
N LYS A 50 27.78 2.55 12.01
CA LYS A 50 27.24 1.39 11.30
C LYS A 50 25.92 0.90 11.91
N ASN A 51 25.57 1.37 13.10
CA ASN A 51 24.26 1.14 13.71
C ASN A 51 23.18 1.93 12.98
N ILE A 52 22.35 1.23 12.21
CA ILE A 52 21.25 1.81 11.45
C ILE A 52 19.94 1.23 12.00
N LYS A 53 18.96 2.11 12.26
CA LYS A 53 17.59 1.75 12.58
C LYS A 53 16.68 2.16 11.43
N PHE A 54 15.97 1.18 10.88
CA PHE A 54 14.99 1.37 9.83
C PHE A 54 13.60 1.63 10.43
N ILE A 55 12.90 2.63 9.90
CA ILE A 55 11.50 2.95 10.18
C ILE A 55 10.71 2.62 8.92
N PHE A 56 9.88 1.59 8.95
CA PHE A 56 9.09 1.17 7.80
C PHE A 56 7.74 1.87 7.80
N ILE A 57 7.41 2.52 6.70
CA ILE A 57 6.15 3.21 6.45
C ILE A 57 5.55 2.58 5.21
N ARG A 58 4.33 2.06 5.33
CA ARG A 58 3.59 1.48 4.22
C ARG A 58 2.58 2.49 3.71
N PHE A 59 2.73 2.86 2.44
CA PHE A 59 1.83 3.75 1.75
C PHE A 59 1.15 3.00 0.60
N SER A 60 -0.14 2.74 0.73
CA SER A 60 -0.95 2.20 -0.36
C SER A 60 -1.65 3.35 -1.08
N ALA A 61 -1.30 3.57 -2.36
CA ALA A 61 -1.88 4.65 -3.14
C ALA A 61 -3.41 4.50 -3.32
N TRP A 62 -3.92 3.26 -3.30
CA TRP A 62 -5.36 2.96 -3.35
C TRP A 62 -6.15 3.63 -2.21
N GLN A 63 -5.59 3.67 -0.98
CA GLN A 63 -6.28 4.28 0.17
C GLN A 63 -6.55 5.77 -0.02
N TYR A 64 -5.77 6.43 -0.86
CA TYR A 64 -5.83 7.86 -1.13
C TYR A 64 -6.28 8.15 -2.58
N ALA A 65 -6.74 7.14 -3.32
CA ALA A 65 -7.15 7.29 -4.72
C ALA A 65 -8.30 8.29 -4.89
N GLY A 66 -9.17 8.42 -3.89
CA GLY A 66 -10.25 9.40 -3.84
C GLY A 66 -9.81 10.83 -3.56
N CYS A 67 -8.57 11.07 -3.12
CA CYS A 67 -8.06 12.42 -2.89
C CYS A 67 -7.63 13.06 -4.22
N ASP A 68 -7.86 14.37 -4.36
CA ASP A 68 -7.46 15.13 -5.57
C ASP A 68 -5.98 15.00 -5.91
N LYS A 69 -5.15 14.87 -4.86
CA LYS A 69 -3.71 14.78 -4.99
C LYS A 69 -3.17 13.68 -4.06
N LEU A 70 -2.65 12.61 -4.64
CA LEU A 70 -2.12 11.44 -3.91
C LEU A 70 -0.86 11.76 -3.08
N TRP A 71 -0.04 12.69 -3.56
CA TRP A 71 1.26 13.00 -2.96
C TRP A 71 1.20 13.59 -1.53
N ALA A 72 0.05 14.05 -1.07
CA ALA A 72 -0.18 14.63 0.25
C ALA A 72 -0.56 13.53 1.17
N GLY A 73 -1.34 12.53 0.70
CA GLY A 73 -1.45 11.26 1.40
C GLY A 73 -0.06 10.69 1.71
N LEU A 74 0.89 10.76 0.76
CA LEU A 74 2.26 10.30 1.00
C LEU A 74 2.98 11.14 2.06
N VAL A 75 2.89 12.47 2.01
CA VAL A 75 3.55 13.35 2.97
C VAL A 75 2.89 13.30 4.36
N THR A 76 1.57 13.24 4.44
CA THR A 76 0.84 13.14 5.71
C THR A 76 1.12 11.81 6.39
N THR A 77 1.08 10.70 5.65
CA THR A 77 1.46 9.38 6.20
C THR A 77 2.91 9.34 6.66
N LEU A 78 3.82 10.01 5.97
CA LEU A 78 5.20 10.18 6.41
C LEU A 78 5.27 10.93 7.75
N CYS A 79 4.66 12.12 7.84
CA CYS A 79 4.67 12.93 9.05
C CYS A 79 4.00 12.21 10.24
N ASP A 80 2.85 11.58 10.02
CA ASP A 80 2.09 10.88 11.05
C ASP A 80 2.85 9.63 11.55
N SER A 81 3.51 8.90 10.66
CA SER A 81 4.33 7.74 11.03
C SER A 81 5.56 8.14 11.86
N VAL A 82 6.24 9.23 11.49
CA VAL A 82 7.36 9.76 12.28
C VAL A 82 6.88 10.26 13.64
N ARG A 83 5.73 10.95 13.68
CA ARG A 83 5.10 11.40 14.92
C ARG A 83 4.73 10.23 15.83
N HIS A 84 4.14 9.17 15.31
CA HIS A 84 3.77 8.00 16.09
C HIS A 84 5.00 7.27 16.66
N HIS A 85 6.11 7.24 15.91
CA HIS A 85 7.32 6.54 16.34
C HIS A 85 8.10 7.24 17.46
N PHE A 86 8.20 8.58 17.40
CA PHE A 86 8.93 9.39 18.39
C PHE A 86 8.03 10.05 19.45
N GLY A 87 6.71 10.01 19.26
CA GLY A 87 5.73 10.70 20.08
C GLY A 87 5.43 12.12 19.57
N ALA A 88 4.23 12.62 19.88
CA ALA A 88 3.80 13.96 19.44
C ALA A 88 4.58 15.10 20.13
N LEU A 89 5.01 14.89 21.38
CA LEU A 89 5.65 15.93 22.19
C LEU A 89 7.04 16.34 21.68
N PRO A 90 8.00 15.41 21.40
CA PRO A 90 9.32 15.82 20.91
C PRO A 90 9.27 16.53 19.56
N LEU A 91 8.39 16.09 18.66
CA LEU A 91 8.20 16.72 17.36
C LEU A 91 7.62 18.13 17.51
N SER A 92 6.56 18.29 18.32
CA SER A 92 5.95 19.60 18.58
C SER A 92 6.91 20.58 19.24
N VAL A 93 7.72 20.13 20.22
CA VAL A 93 8.74 20.95 20.86
C VAL A 93 9.84 21.31 19.86
N TYR A 94 10.16 20.45 18.90
CA TYR A 94 11.13 20.75 17.85
C TYR A 94 10.65 21.82 16.88
N HIS A 95 9.39 21.78 16.48
CA HIS A 95 8.84 22.85 15.63
C HIS A 95 8.87 24.24 16.31
N VAL A 96 8.79 24.30 17.65
CA VAL A 96 8.77 25.57 18.41
C VAL A 96 10.16 26.01 18.87
N MET A 97 10.98 25.09 19.37
CA MET A 97 12.27 25.38 20.05
C MET A 97 13.49 24.78 19.35
N GLY A 98 13.27 23.95 18.33
CA GLY A 98 14.31 23.27 17.57
C GLY A 98 15.27 24.24 16.90
N ALA A 99 16.53 23.80 16.76
CA ALA A 99 17.52 24.52 15.99
C ALA A 99 18.05 23.59 14.91
N ARG A 100 18.17 24.10 13.69
CA ARG A 100 18.70 23.32 12.55
C ARG A 100 20.08 22.77 12.88
N PRO A 101 20.35 21.50 12.54
CA PRO A 101 21.66 20.89 12.76
C PRO A 101 22.73 21.62 11.94
N ARG A 102 23.91 21.79 12.53
CA ARG A 102 25.08 22.35 11.84
C ARG A 102 26.07 21.24 11.54
N PHE A 103 26.65 21.26 10.34
CA PHE A 103 27.81 20.44 10.04
C PHE A 103 29.04 21.01 10.75
N ALA A 104 29.87 20.14 11.33
CA ALA A 104 31.11 20.57 11.96
C ALA A 104 32.05 21.18 10.92
N SER A 105 32.60 22.37 11.20
CA SER A 105 33.57 23.05 10.34
C SER A 105 35.01 22.51 10.46
N GLY A 106 35.20 21.34 11.08
CA GLY A 106 36.50 20.69 11.34
C GLY A 106 36.38 19.38 12.13
N PHE A 107 37.51 18.77 12.53
CA PHE A 107 37.59 17.49 13.29
C PHE A 107 37.15 17.59 14.77
N SER A 108 36.04 18.27 15.04
CA SER A 108 35.49 18.36 16.39
C SER A 108 34.61 17.14 16.72
N GLN A 109 34.87 16.53 17.87
CA GLN A 109 34.06 15.43 18.43
C GLN A 109 32.87 15.94 19.26
N LYS A 110 32.69 17.26 19.42
CA LYS A 110 31.60 17.83 20.23
C LYS A 110 30.27 17.79 19.46
N GLU A 111 29.40 16.85 19.84
CA GLU A 111 28.08 16.63 19.23
C GLU A 111 27.02 17.66 19.63
N TRP A 112 27.24 18.37 20.74
CA TRP A 112 26.25 19.27 21.34
C TRP A 112 26.88 20.62 21.68
N VAL A 113 26.24 21.70 21.21
CA VAL A 113 26.63 23.07 21.56
C VAL A 113 25.49 23.74 22.30
N LEU A 114 25.78 24.29 23.48
CA LEU A 114 24.78 24.98 24.29
C LEU A 114 24.27 26.25 23.57
N LYS A 115 22.95 26.41 23.52
CA LYS A 115 22.31 27.66 23.07
C LYS A 115 22.55 28.72 24.15
N LYS A 116 23.67 29.45 24.07
CA LYS A 116 24.04 30.49 25.05
C LYS A 116 22.87 31.43 25.36
N GLY A 117 22.12 31.89 24.35
CA GLY A 117 20.95 32.76 24.55
C GLY A 117 19.74 32.11 25.24
N ALA A 118 19.48 30.82 25.03
CA ALA A 118 18.38 30.13 25.72
C ALA A 118 18.74 29.82 27.19
N CYS A 119 20.00 29.43 27.42
CA CYS A 119 20.53 29.22 28.77
C CYS A 119 20.57 30.54 29.54
N LEU A 120 20.98 31.65 28.93
CA LEU A 120 20.98 32.98 29.56
C LEU A 120 19.56 33.41 29.97
N LYS A 121 18.56 33.20 29.10
CA LYS A 121 17.15 33.48 29.40
C LYS A 121 16.62 32.61 30.55
N LEU A 122 17.02 31.33 30.61
CA LEU A 122 16.67 30.44 31.71
C LEU A 122 17.32 30.88 33.03
N TRP A 123 18.61 31.21 33.02
CA TRP A 123 19.31 31.68 34.21
C TRP A 123 18.73 33.01 34.71
N ALA A 124 18.37 33.92 33.81
CA ALA A 124 17.67 35.16 34.17
C ALA A 124 16.30 34.87 34.80
N LEU A 125 15.53 33.93 34.25
CA LEU A 125 14.25 33.50 34.83
C LEU A 125 14.42 32.90 36.23
N LEU A 126 15.38 31.99 36.40
CA LEU A 126 15.66 31.34 37.68
C LEU A 126 16.18 32.34 38.73
N ALA A 127 16.98 33.33 38.32
CA ALA A 127 17.42 34.39 39.21
C ALA A 127 16.24 35.25 39.70
N VAL A 128 15.29 35.59 38.82
CA VAL A 128 14.07 36.33 39.19
C VAL A 128 13.19 35.52 40.13
N LEU A 129 12.98 34.23 39.84
CA LEU A 129 12.19 33.33 40.71
C LEU A 129 12.88 33.08 42.06
N GLY A 130 14.20 32.89 42.06
CA GLY A 130 15.00 32.70 43.27
C GLY A 130 15.02 33.95 44.14
N ALA A 131 15.15 35.14 43.55
CA ALA A 131 15.01 36.41 44.26
C ALA A 131 13.61 36.58 44.85
N GLY A 132 12.56 36.22 44.10
CA GLY A 132 11.18 36.22 44.59
C GLY A 132 10.96 35.27 45.77
N LEU A 133 11.48 34.05 45.70
CA LEU A 133 11.39 33.07 46.79
C LEU A 133 12.20 33.49 48.03
N ALA A 134 13.38 34.09 47.84
CA ALA A 134 14.19 34.61 48.95
C ALA A 134 13.49 35.77 49.67
N VAL A 135 12.88 36.71 48.93
CA VAL A 135 12.07 37.78 49.52
C VAL A 135 10.87 37.22 50.29
N LEU A 136 10.20 36.20 49.75
CA LEU A 136 9.10 35.50 50.43
C LEU A 136 9.58 34.81 51.72
N LEU A 137 10.73 34.14 51.69
CA LEU A 137 11.30 33.43 52.83
C LEU A 137 11.70 34.40 53.95
N VAL A 138 12.32 35.53 53.61
CA VAL A 138 12.69 36.60 54.56
C VAL A 138 11.45 37.23 55.19
N ALA A 139 10.37 37.42 54.41
CA ALA A 139 9.10 37.93 54.92
C ALA A 139 8.42 36.96 55.93
N VAL A 140 8.68 35.66 55.83
CA VAL A 140 8.13 34.63 56.73
C VAL A 140 9.01 34.41 57.96
N LEU A 141 10.34 34.46 57.83
CA LEU A 141 11.27 34.16 58.93
C LEU A 141 11.53 35.33 59.90
N VAL A 142 11.29 36.58 59.51
CA VAL A 142 11.54 37.75 60.38
C VAL A 142 10.22 38.41 60.80
N PRO A 143 9.70 38.17 62.02
CA PRO A 143 8.40 38.66 62.49
C PRO A 143 8.31 40.18 62.77
N GLY A 144 9.23 40.99 62.23
CA GLY A 144 9.30 42.45 62.47
C GLY A 144 9.41 43.29 61.20
N VAL A 145 9.44 42.68 60.00
CA VAL A 145 9.65 43.40 58.71
C VAL A 145 8.34 43.60 57.94
N LYS A 146 7.18 43.27 58.55
CA LYS A 146 5.86 43.40 57.93
C LYS A 146 5.44 44.85 57.62
N GLU A 147 6.12 45.85 58.17
CA GLU A 147 5.69 47.25 58.10
C GLU A 147 6.50 48.14 57.14
N HIS A 148 7.58 47.64 56.52
CA HIS A 148 8.30 48.44 55.52
C HIS A 148 7.53 48.48 54.19
N HIS A 149 7.15 49.70 53.74
CA HIS A 149 6.50 49.96 52.44
C HIS A 149 7.21 49.30 51.25
N ALA A 150 8.53 49.11 51.32
CA ALA A 150 9.31 48.43 50.29
C ALA A 150 8.92 46.95 50.11
N LEU A 151 8.57 46.23 51.19
CA LEU A 151 8.20 44.82 51.13
C LEU A 151 6.78 44.62 50.54
N LYS A 152 5.87 45.58 50.77
CA LYS A 152 4.53 45.61 50.14
C LYS A 152 4.59 45.88 48.64
N VAL A 153 5.47 46.78 48.20
CA VAL A 153 5.65 47.12 46.78
C VAL A 153 6.36 46.01 46.01
N VAL A 154 7.36 45.36 46.62
CA VAL A 154 8.03 44.19 46.01
C VAL A 154 7.13 42.95 46.04
N GLY A 155 6.37 42.73 47.12
CA GLY A 155 5.40 41.64 47.21
C GLY A 155 4.25 41.77 46.20
N SER A 156 3.77 42.98 45.92
CA SER A 156 2.75 43.22 44.89
C SER A 156 3.29 43.12 43.46
N ALA A 157 4.54 43.53 43.22
CA ALA A 157 5.21 43.38 41.93
C ALA A 157 5.52 41.90 41.61
N VAL A 158 5.99 41.12 42.59
CA VAL A 158 6.30 39.69 42.39
C VAL A 158 5.04 38.85 42.24
N THR A 159 3.95 39.15 42.96
CA THR A 159 2.67 38.45 42.78
C THR A 159 1.99 38.80 41.45
N SER A 160 2.11 40.04 40.96
CA SER A 160 1.59 40.42 39.64
C SER A 160 2.43 39.87 38.47
N LEU A 161 3.75 39.81 38.59
CA LEU A 161 4.65 39.20 37.58
C LEU A 161 4.64 37.66 37.60
N SER A 162 4.51 37.04 38.77
CA SER A 162 4.48 35.58 38.91
C SER A 162 3.12 34.96 38.56
N GLY A 163 2.01 35.68 38.81
CA GLY A 163 0.66 35.16 38.57
C GLY A 163 0.16 35.29 37.13
N SER A 164 0.63 36.28 36.36
CA SER A 164 0.07 36.57 35.03
C SER A 164 1.04 36.26 33.87
N GLY A 165 2.26 36.81 33.86
CA GLY A 165 3.17 36.71 32.71
C GLY A 165 3.76 35.31 32.49
N LEU A 166 4.19 34.65 33.57
CA LEU A 166 4.80 33.31 33.48
C LEU A 166 3.77 32.20 33.33
N VAL A 167 2.62 32.31 34.01
CA VAL A 167 1.52 31.34 33.88
C VAL A 167 0.89 31.44 32.49
N LEU A 168 0.65 32.65 31.95
CA LEU A 168 0.14 32.82 30.58
C LEU A 168 1.17 32.40 29.52
N GLY A 169 2.47 32.61 29.78
CA GLY A 169 3.55 32.13 28.92
C GLY A 169 3.62 30.60 28.89
N LEU A 170 3.62 29.96 30.07
CA LEU A 170 3.61 28.50 30.18
C LEU A 170 2.32 27.90 29.62
N PHE A 171 1.16 28.53 29.86
CA PHE A 171 -0.14 28.14 29.33
C PHE A 171 -0.23 28.33 27.82
N SER A 172 0.36 29.38 27.25
CA SER A 172 0.42 29.57 25.79
C SER A 172 1.35 28.55 25.14
N ILE A 173 2.47 28.20 25.78
CA ILE A 173 3.37 27.12 25.33
C ILE A 173 2.66 25.77 25.44
N LEU A 174 1.96 25.50 26.55
CA LEU A 174 1.22 24.25 26.77
C LEU A 174 0.02 24.12 25.81
N LYS A 175 -0.72 25.22 25.59
CA LYS A 175 -1.81 25.31 24.61
C LYS A 175 -1.27 25.11 23.20
N ASN A 176 -0.13 25.71 22.85
CA ASN A 176 0.51 25.47 21.55
C ASN A 176 1.10 24.06 21.43
N LEU A 177 1.52 23.41 22.51
CA LEU A 177 1.96 22.00 22.48
C LEU A 177 0.80 21.02 22.31
N VAL A 178 -0.38 21.32 22.87
CA VAL A 178 -1.58 20.46 22.80
C VAL A 178 -2.38 20.70 21.51
N VAL A 179 -2.37 21.91 20.94
CA VAL A 179 -3.23 22.30 19.82
C VAL A 179 -2.52 22.28 18.45
N SER A 180 -1.18 22.25 18.37
CA SER A 180 -0.47 22.67 17.14
C SER A 180 -0.46 21.68 15.95
N GLU A 181 -0.69 20.38 16.09
CA GLU A 181 -0.49 19.47 14.94
C GLU A 181 -1.72 18.76 14.41
N LYS A 182 -2.67 18.32 15.25
CA LYS A 182 -3.86 17.59 14.75
C LYS A 182 -4.77 18.48 13.91
N GLN A 183 -5.06 19.69 14.38
CA GLN A 183 -5.88 20.67 13.67
C GLN A 183 -5.16 21.35 12.51
N LYS A 184 -3.81 21.47 12.55
CA LYS A 184 -3.05 22.13 11.48
C LYS A 184 -2.91 21.20 10.27
N ILE A 185 -2.72 19.89 10.47
CA ILE A 185 -2.68 18.91 9.36
C ILE A 185 -4.09 18.55 8.86
N GLU A 186 -5.10 18.44 9.73
CA GLU A 186 -6.50 18.28 9.28
C GLU A 186 -7.00 19.50 8.49
N ARG A 187 -6.65 20.73 8.90
CA ARG A 187 -6.95 21.94 8.10
C ARG A 187 -6.15 22.04 6.80
N LEU A 188 -4.96 21.43 6.73
CA LEU A 188 -4.15 21.37 5.50
C LEU A 188 -4.66 20.33 4.50
N THR A 189 -5.48 19.38 4.96
CA THR A 189 -6.03 18.31 4.10
C THR A 189 -7.45 18.63 3.63
N ASN A 190 -8.19 19.49 4.34
CA ASN A 190 -9.63 19.67 4.14
C ASN A 190 -10.07 21.03 3.57
N SER A 191 -9.20 21.71 2.83
CA SER A 191 -9.58 22.95 2.15
C SER A 191 -9.29 22.86 0.65
N GLU A 192 -10.35 22.62 -0.12
CA GLU A 192 -10.38 22.62 -1.59
C GLU A 192 -9.80 23.91 -2.22
N ARG A 193 -9.69 25.01 -1.46
CA ARG A 193 -9.08 26.28 -1.91
C ARG A 193 -7.55 26.34 -1.89
N PHE A 194 -6.84 25.33 -1.41
CA PHE A 194 -5.38 25.38 -1.26
C PHE A 194 -4.59 24.64 -2.36
N ALA A 195 -5.27 23.97 -3.28
CA ALA A 195 -4.65 23.15 -4.34
C ALA A 195 -4.15 23.96 -5.56
N SER A 196 -4.51 25.24 -5.68
CA SER A 196 -4.22 26.07 -6.87
C SER A 196 -2.95 26.94 -6.77
N GLN A 197 -2.28 27.02 -5.62
CA GLN A 197 -1.07 27.83 -5.47
C GLN A 197 0.20 26.97 -5.61
N LEU A 198 0.98 27.24 -6.66
CA LEU A 198 2.36 26.75 -6.90
C LEU A 198 3.32 26.92 -5.69
N GLY A 199 2.95 27.72 -4.69
CA GLY A 199 3.68 27.87 -3.42
C GLY A 199 3.54 26.70 -2.42
N PHE A 200 2.56 25.80 -2.59
CA PHE A 200 2.34 24.70 -1.64
C PHE A 200 3.48 23.67 -1.64
N MET A 201 4.07 23.35 -2.79
CA MET A 201 5.22 22.42 -2.85
C MET A 201 6.44 22.97 -2.12
N SER A 202 6.67 24.28 -2.18
CA SER A 202 7.74 24.93 -1.40
C SER A 202 7.46 24.83 0.10
N LYS A 203 6.21 25.02 0.53
CA LYS A 203 5.81 24.88 1.93
C LYS A 203 5.92 23.43 2.42
N VAL A 204 5.41 22.46 1.66
CA VAL A 204 5.54 21.03 1.96
C VAL A 204 7.01 20.61 2.00
N ARG A 205 7.82 21.08 1.05
CA ARG A 205 9.25 20.86 1.07
C ARG A 205 9.88 21.42 2.34
N SER A 206 9.52 22.63 2.76
CA SER A 206 10.04 23.22 4.00
C SER A 206 9.64 22.44 5.26
N GLU A 207 8.44 21.85 5.28
CA GLU A 207 7.98 21.00 6.38
C GLU A 207 8.74 19.66 6.39
N VAL A 208 8.97 19.06 5.23
CA VAL A 208 9.78 17.83 5.14
C VAL A 208 11.25 18.09 5.46
N GLU A 209 11.81 19.23 5.07
CA GLU A 209 13.15 19.67 5.49
C GLU A 209 13.21 19.81 7.03
N SER A 210 12.20 20.40 7.66
CA SER A 210 12.08 20.45 9.12
C SER A 210 12.01 19.05 9.75
N LEU A 211 11.30 18.11 9.13
CA LEU A 211 11.23 16.71 9.56
C LEU A 211 12.60 16.02 9.45
N VAL A 212 13.34 16.25 8.37
CA VAL A 212 14.71 15.74 8.19
C VAL A 212 15.63 16.30 9.27
N ASP A 213 15.55 17.59 9.56
CA ASP A 213 16.34 18.22 10.62
C ASP A 213 16.00 17.63 12.00
N PHE A 214 14.72 17.34 12.27
CA PHE A 214 14.30 16.63 13.47
C PHE A 214 14.86 15.20 13.53
N LEU A 215 14.83 14.46 12.43
CA LEU A 215 15.41 13.12 12.35
C LEU A 215 16.91 13.15 12.61
N ASN A 216 17.65 14.12 12.07
CA ASN A 216 19.07 14.32 12.33
C ASN A 216 19.34 14.62 13.82
N PHE A 217 18.51 15.44 14.47
CA PHE A 217 18.57 15.66 15.91
C PHE A 217 18.39 14.35 16.69
N MET A 218 17.37 13.57 16.33
CA MET A 218 17.10 12.27 16.96
C MET A 218 18.22 11.25 16.68
N GLU A 219 18.86 11.30 15.52
CA GLU A 219 20.00 10.47 15.15
C GLU A 219 21.19 10.68 16.10
N ILE A 220 21.46 11.94 16.45
CA ILE A 220 22.52 12.33 17.39
C ILE A 220 22.12 11.97 18.82
N PHE A 221 20.86 12.22 19.21
CA PHE A 221 20.35 11.90 20.54
C PHE A 221 20.35 10.39 20.83
N GLU A 222 19.78 9.58 19.94
CA GLU A 222 19.69 8.13 20.10
C GLU A 222 21.02 7.42 19.78
N ARG A 223 21.99 8.14 19.19
CA ARG A 223 23.32 7.67 18.81
C ARG A 223 23.33 6.53 17.80
N ARG A 224 22.37 6.54 16.89
CA ARG A 224 22.18 5.54 15.83
C ARG A 224 21.67 6.22 14.58
N ARG A 225 22.03 5.70 13.40
CA ARG A 225 21.56 6.25 12.13
C ARG A 225 20.10 5.91 11.91
N LEU A 226 19.30 6.88 11.51
CA LEU A 226 17.87 6.69 11.23
C LEU A 226 17.68 6.64 9.72
N ARG A 227 17.00 5.61 9.23
CA ARG A 227 16.61 5.50 7.83
C ARG A 227 15.12 5.21 7.76
N VAL A 228 14.39 6.05 7.03
CA VAL A 228 12.95 5.91 6.87
C VAL A 228 12.70 5.25 5.52
N VAL A 229 12.12 4.06 5.54
CA VAL A 229 11.80 3.25 4.37
C VAL A 229 10.32 3.43 4.07
N LEU A 230 10.00 4.04 2.94
CA LEU A 230 8.63 4.23 2.45
C LEU A 230 8.34 3.20 1.36
N GLU A 231 7.48 2.24 1.67
CA GLU A 231 6.96 1.24 0.72
C GLU A 231 5.73 1.83 0.03
N ILE A 232 5.85 2.16 -1.26
CA ILE A 232 4.76 2.67 -2.10
C ILE A 232 4.20 1.53 -2.95
N THR A 233 2.93 1.20 -2.74
CA THR A 233 2.23 0.13 -3.47
C THR A 233 0.98 0.65 -4.18
N SER A 234 0.50 -0.10 -5.17
CA SER A 234 -0.80 0.10 -5.82
C SER A 234 -0.94 1.39 -6.63
N LEU A 235 0.15 1.88 -7.22
CA LEU A 235 0.11 3.05 -8.13
C LEU A 235 -0.55 2.73 -9.48
N ASP A 236 -0.57 1.45 -9.87
CA ASP A 236 -1.21 0.90 -11.06
C ASP A 236 -2.73 1.14 -11.13
N ILE A 237 -3.39 1.31 -9.99
CA ILE A 237 -4.85 1.54 -9.92
C ILE A 237 -5.20 3.03 -9.97
N CYS A 238 -4.21 3.92 -9.89
CA CYS A 238 -4.43 5.36 -9.78
C CYS A 238 -4.49 6.03 -11.16
N TYR A 239 -5.19 7.17 -11.23
CA TYR A 239 -5.22 7.98 -12.45
C TYR A 239 -3.82 8.43 -12.89
N PRO A 240 -3.55 8.57 -14.20
CA PRO A 240 -2.23 8.90 -14.72
C PRO A 240 -1.59 10.15 -14.10
N GLU A 241 -2.34 11.25 -14.01
CA GLU A 241 -1.86 12.53 -13.44
C GLU A 241 -1.41 12.39 -11.98
N LYS A 242 -2.11 11.53 -11.27
CA LYS A 242 -1.95 11.21 -9.86
C LYS A 242 -0.66 10.40 -9.65
N VAL A 243 -0.37 9.44 -10.55
CA VAL A 243 0.90 8.68 -10.57
C VAL A 243 2.10 9.59 -10.83
N ALA A 244 2.01 10.44 -11.85
CA ALA A 244 3.05 11.41 -12.17
C ALA A 244 3.34 12.35 -10.98
N GLY A 245 2.29 12.80 -10.29
CA GLY A 245 2.42 13.63 -9.09
C GLY A 245 3.19 12.96 -7.94
N VAL A 246 3.02 11.65 -7.74
CA VAL A 246 3.76 10.89 -6.71
C VAL A 246 5.23 10.72 -7.09
N LEU A 247 5.54 10.40 -8.35
CA LEU A 247 6.92 10.27 -8.81
C LEU A 247 7.68 11.60 -8.74
N ASN A 248 7.02 12.70 -9.13
CA ASN A 248 7.60 14.04 -8.99
C ASN A 248 7.82 14.43 -7.52
N ALA A 249 6.89 14.09 -6.64
CA ALA A 249 7.05 14.29 -5.20
C ALA A 249 8.23 13.48 -4.66
N MET A 250 8.36 12.21 -5.03
CA MET A 250 9.50 11.37 -4.64
C MET A 250 10.82 11.99 -5.08
N ASN A 251 10.93 12.43 -6.34
CA ASN A 251 12.13 13.10 -6.85
C ASN A 251 12.41 14.40 -6.08
N THR A 252 11.37 15.16 -5.74
CA THR A 252 11.50 16.39 -4.92
C THR A 252 12.02 16.08 -3.52
N LEU A 253 11.51 15.01 -2.88
CA LEU A 253 11.93 14.58 -1.55
C LEU A 253 13.34 13.98 -1.53
N LEU A 254 13.76 13.36 -2.64
CA LEU A 254 15.11 12.78 -2.82
C LEU A 254 16.15 13.81 -3.31
N SER A 255 15.74 14.99 -3.76
CA SER A 255 16.64 15.98 -4.37
C SER A 255 17.76 16.47 -3.44
N ALA A 256 17.62 16.32 -2.11
CA ALA A 256 18.65 16.68 -1.15
C ALA A 256 19.61 15.51 -0.87
N ALA A 257 20.92 15.75 -1.03
CA ALA A 257 21.99 14.74 -0.98
C ALA A 257 22.15 13.99 0.36
N HIS A 258 21.49 14.42 1.44
CA HIS A 258 21.65 13.87 2.79
C HIS A 258 20.34 13.44 3.44
N THR A 259 19.33 13.10 2.65
CA THR A 259 18.04 12.67 3.20
C THR A 259 18.11 11.23 3.77
N PRO A 260 17.44 10.97 4.90
CA PRO A 260 17.36 9.63 5.50
C PRO A 260 16.29 8.74 4.82
N PHE A 261 15.70 9.18 3.71
CA PHE A 261 14.58 8.49 3.06
C PHE A 261 15.05 7.42 2.06
N ILE A 262 14.37 6.28 2.06
CA ILE A 262 14.51 5.19 1.11
C ILE A 262 13.11 4.90 0.58
N PHE A 263 12.87 5.09 -0.71
CA PHE A 263 11.59 4.76 -1.33
C PHE A 263 11.70 3.39 -1.99
N ILE A 264 10.79 2.48 -1.64
CA ILE A 264 10.60 1.19 -2.29
C ILE A 264 9.34 1.31 -3.13
N LEU A 265 9.51 1.32 -4.45
CA LEU A 265 8.44 1.50 -5.41
C LEU A 265 8.06 0.13 -5.99
N ALA A 266 6.87 -0.38 -5.65
CA ALA A 266 6.34 -1.63 -6.20
C ALA A 266 5.37 -1.32 -7.34
N VAL A 267 5.84 -1.49 -8.58
CA VAL A 267 5.12 -1.03 -9.78
C VAL A 267 5.28 -2.00 -10.95
N ASP A 268 4.25 -2.07 -11.79
CA ASP A 268 4.29 -2.73 -13.09
C ASP A 268 4.61 -1.69 -14.18
N PRO A 269 5.77 -1.79 -14.85
CA PRO A 269 6.13 -0.88 -15.94
C PRO A 269 5.11 -0.89 -17.08
N SER A 270 4.46 -2.02 -17.37
CA SER A 270 3.49 -2.11 -18.47
C SER A 270 2.29 -1.20 -18.28
N VAL A 271 1.94 -0.89 -17.02
CA VAL A 271 0.82 -0.01 -16.67
C VAL A 271 1.29 1.43 -16.47
N ILE A 272 2.39 1.63 -15.74
CA ILE A 272 2.84 2.98 -15.39
C ILE A 272 3.38 3.75 -16.59
N ILE A 273 4.06 3.08 -17.52
CA ILE A 273 4.69 3.74 -18.66
C ILE A 273 3.65 4.45 -19.54
N PRO A 274 2.57 3.78 -20.01
CA PRO A 274 1.50 4.45 -20.74
C PRO A 274 0.89 5.62 -19.97
N CYS A 275 0.70 5.48 -18.65
CA CYS A 275 0.19 6.57 -17.81
C CYS A 275 1.12 7.81 -17.81
N LEU A 276 2.44 7.61 -17.78
CA LEU A 276 3.40 8.71 -17.80
C LEU A 276 3.51 9.37 -19.18
N GLU A 277 3.43 8.59 -20.24
CA GLU A 277 3.45 9.08 -21.62
C GLU A 277 2.19 9.91 -21.93
N GLN A 278 1.02 9.49 -21.43
CA GLN A 278 -0.25 10.23 -21.61
C GLN A 278 -0.30 11.58 -20.88
N THR A 279 0.42 11.74 -19.77
CA THR A 279 0.30 12.93 -18.91
C THR A 279 1.14 14.12 -19.36
N GLY A 280 1.98 13.97 -20.39
CA GLY A 280 2.87 15.04 -20.86
C GLY A 280 3.82 15.59 -19.78
N CYS A 281 3.97 14.85 -18.67
CA CYS A 281 4.81 15.19 -17.52
C CYS A 281 6.30 15.23 -17.89
N MET A 282 6.68 14.59 -19.00
CA MET A 282 8.05 14.43 -19.44
C MET A 282 8.50 15.66 -20.25
N LYS A 283 8.78 16.78 -19.58
CA LYS A 283 9.37 17.95 -20.23
C LYS A 283 10.81 17.65 -20.69
N GLY A 284 11.00 17.44 -21.99
CA GLY A 284 12.32 17.42 -22.64
C GLY A 284 13.16 16.15 -22.44
N LEU A 285 12.66 15.13 -21.74
CA LEU A 285 13.13 13.75 -21.89
C LEU A 285 12.26 13.13 -22.98
N ALA A 286 12.90 12.53 -23.99
CA ALA A 286 12.25 11.86 -25.13
C ALA A 286 10.96 11.14 -24.72
N ASP A 287 9.95 11.12 -25.60
CA ASP A 287 8.57 10.61 -25.43
C ASP A 287 8.43 9.14 -24.91
N ASN A 288 9.50 8.54 -24.40
CA ASN A 288 9.62 7.22 -23.85
C ASN A 288 9.63 7.24 -22.30
N GLY A 289 8.57 6.72 -21.69
CA GLY A 289 8.43 6.65 -20.23
C GLY A 289 9.50 5.81 -19.54
N TYR A 290 10.13 4.86 -20.23
CA TYR A 290 11.13 3.96 -19.62
C TYR A 290 12.39 4.72 -19.24
N LEU A 291 12.78 5.71 -20.07
CA LEU A 291 13.94 6.57 -19.78
C LEU A 291 13.69 7.44 -18.55
N TYR A 292 12.46 7.93 -18.38
CA TYR A 292 12.06 8.69 -17.20
C TYR A 292 12.15 7.85 -15.92
N LEU A 293 11.62 6.62 -15.93
CA LEU A 293 11.70 5.72 -14.78
C LEU A 293 13.14 5.32 -14.46
N ASN A 294 13.95 4.98 -15.48
CA ASN A 294 15.34 4.58 -15.28
C ASN A 294 16.20 5.70 -14.68
N ARG A 295 15.89 6.97 -15.01
CA ARG A 295 16.56 8.13 -14.40
C ARG A 295 16.06 8.46 -13.00
N SER A 296 14.78 8.23 -12.73
CA SER A 296 14.17 8.53 -11.43
C SER A 296 14.45 7.46 -10.38
N VAL A 297 14.49 6.19 -10.77
CA VAL A 297 14.72 5.05 -9.88
C VAL A 297 16.20 4.75 -9.81
N THR A 298 16.80 4.95 -8.63
CA THR A 298 18.24 4.75 -8.42
C THR A 298 18.69 3.29 -8.51
N LEU A 299 17.83 2.34 -8.11
CA LEU A 299 18.13 0.91 -8.13
C LEU A 299 16.92 0.12 -8.62
N PRO A 300 16.81 -0.11 -9.94
CA PRO A 300 15.79 -1.00 -10.47
C PRO A 300 16.16 -2.46 -10.20
N PHE A 301 15.21 -3.24 -9.69
CA PHE A 301 15.32 -4.69 -9.63
C PHE A 301 13.96 -5.31 -9.98
N SER A 302 14.00 -6.39 -10.76
CA SER A 302 12.80 -7.13 -11.15
C SER A 302 12.65 -8.36 -10.27
N ILE A 303 11.43 -8.61 -9.82
CA ILE A 303 11.11 -9.85 -9.11
C ILE A 303 10.93 -10.94 -10.18
N PRO A 304 11.63 -12.09 -10.06
CA PRO A 304 11.47 -13.18 -11.02
C PRO A 304 10.04 -13.73 -10.99
N GLU A 305 9.62 -14.31 -12.10
CA GLU A 305 8.31 -14.94 -12.19
C GLU A 305 8.11 -16.03 -11.12
N MET A 306 6.86 -16.20 -10.69
CA MET A 306 6.53 -17.21 -9.70
C MET A 306 6.75 -18.63 -10.27
N GLY A 307 7.73 -19.33 -9.72
CA GLY A 307 7.95 -20.75 -10.02
C GLY A 307 6.73 -21.61 -9.67
N ALA A 308 6.60 -22.77 -10.32
CA ALA A 308 5.43 -23.66 -10.19
C ALA A 308 5.08 -24.01 -8.73
N ARG A 309 6.07 -24.30 -7.88
CA ARG A 309 5.86 -24.59 -6.44
C ARG A 309 5.32 -23.39 -5.66
N SER A 310 5.75 -22.17 -6.01
CA SER A 310 5.25 -20.95 -5.35
C SER A 310 3.84 -20.61 -5.83
N ARG A 311 3.52 -20.85 -7.11
CA ARG A 311 2.17 -20.76 -7.65
C ARG A 311 1.21 -21.72 -6.94
N LEU A 312 1.61 -22.98 -6.77
CA LEU A 312 0.84 -23.99 -6.02
C LEU A 312 0.60 -23.56 -4.57
N ARG A 313 1.60 -23.04 -3.86
CA ARG A 313 1.42 -22.49 -2.49
C ARG A 313 0.47 -21.29 -2.45
N CYS A 314 0.51 -20.44 -3.47
CA CYS A 314 -0.41 -19.29 -3.57
C CYS A 314 -1.85 -19.75 -3.81
N LEU A 315 -2.04 -20.75 -4.67
CA LEU A 315 -3.31 -21.41 -4.89
C LEU A 315 -3.81 -22.07 -3.59
N GLU A 316 -2.95 -22.83 -2.91
CA GLU A 316 -3.26 -23.48 -1.64
C GLU A 316 -3.73 -22.47 -0.61
N ALA A 317 -3.02 -21.35 -0.44
CA ALA A 317 -3.44 -20.26 0.44
C ALA A 317 -4.79 -19.66 0.04
N ALA A 318 -5.07 -19.51 -1.27
CA ALA A 318 -6.34 -19.01 -1.77
C ALA A 318 -7.51 -19.99 -1.53
N VAL A 319 -7.28 -21.29 -1.69
CA VAL A 319 -8.25 -22.35 -1.41
C VAL A 319 -8.50 -22.48 0.09
N GLN A 320 -7.46 -22.52 0.92
CA GLN A 320 -7.58 -22.56 2.38
C GLN A 320 -8.36 -21.36 2.93
N THR A 321 -8.04 -20.14 2.48
CA THR A 321 -8.78 -18.93 2.88
C THR A 321 -10.28 -19.07 2.59
N ARG A 322 -10.62 -19.75 1.49
CA ARG A 322 -11.99 -20.02 1.10
C ARG A 322 -12.62 -21.14 1.91
N GLU A 323 -11.94 -22.26 2.13
CA GLU A 323 -12.42 -23.36 2.96
C GLU A 323 -12.68 -22.87 4.39
N ASP A 324 -11.80 -22.02 4.93
CA ASP A 324 -11.98 -21.34 6.22
C ASP A 324 -13.18 -20.38 6.23
N LEU A 325 -13.43 -19.68 5.11
CA LEU A 325 -14.61 -18.84 4.94
C LEU A 325 -15.88 -19.72 4.90
N MET A 326 -15.85 -20.82 4.15
CA MET A 326 -16.95 -21.77 4.04
C MET A 326 -17.25 -22.41 5.40
N TYR A 327 -16.22 -22.83 6.14
CA TYR A 327 -16.34 -23.36 7.48
C TYR A 327 -16.99 -22.33 8.41
N ARG A 328 -16.52 -21.07 8.42
CA ARG A 328 -17.13 -19.99 9.21
C ARG A 328 -18.59 -19.70 8.84
N ILE A 329 -18.93 -19.76 7.55
CA ILE A 329 -20.32 -19.57 7.10
C ILE A 329 -21.17 -20.76 7.54
N ILE A 330 -20.65 -21.99 7.44
CA ILE A 330 -21.36 -23.21 7.86
C ILE A 330 -21.57 -23.20 9.37
N THR A 331 -20.53 -22.94 10.18
CA THR A 331 -20.66 -22.85 11.64
C THR A 331 -21.62 -21.72 12.03
N GLY A 332 -21.49 -20.53 11.44
CA GLY A 332 -22.41 -19.42 11.67
C GLY A 332 -23.84 -19.72 11.24
N ASN A 333 -24.07 -20.48 10.16
CA ASN A 333 -25.40 -20.90 9.74
C ASN A 333 -25.97 -22.01 10.63
N VAL A 334 -25.14 -22.92 11.15
CA VAL A 334 -25.54 -23.93 12.14
C VAL A 334 -25.91 -23.27 13.45
N GLU A 335 -25.12 -22.29 13.91
CA GLU A 335 -25.42 -21.47 15.09
C GLU A 335 -26.71 -20.66 14.90
N ARG A 336 -26.88 -19.99 13.76
CA ARG A 336 -28.13 -19.29 13.42
C ARG A 336 -29.32 -20.24 13.30
N ARG A 337 -29.14 -21.47 12.82
CA ARG A 337 -30.21 -22.49 12.76
C ARG A 337 -30.52 -23.07 14.14
N ARG A 338 -29.51 -23.24 15.01
CA ARG A 338 -29.72 -23.55 16.43
C ARG A 338 -30.49 -22.44 17.14
N ALA A 339 -30.21 -21.18 16.80
CA ALA A 339 -30.95 -20.02 17.27
C ALA A 339 -32.34 -19.88 16.63
N LYS A 340 -32.53 -20.43 15.43
CA LYS A 340 -33.76 -20.37 14.62
C LYS A 340 -34.41 -21.75 14.49
N CYS A 341 -34.43 -22.51 15.59
CA CYS A 341 -35.24 -23.72 15.73
C CYS A 341 -36.73 -23.33 15.82
N GLN A 342 -37.30 -22.92 14.69
CA GLN A 342 -38.71 -23.01 14.27
C GLN A 342 -38.80 -22.33 12.88
N GLY A 343 -38.82 -23.13 11.81
CA GLY A 343 -39.22 -22.65 10.48
C GLY A 343 -38.36 -23.14 9.31
N VAL A 344 -38.96 -24.05 8.54
CA VAL A 344 -38.63 -24.50 7.17
C VAL A 344 -37.48 -25.52 7.03
N ALA A 345 -37.87 -26.79 7.01
CA ALA A 345 -37.01 -27.90 6.58
C ALA A 345 -36.76 -27.80 5.06
N ALA A 346 -35.51 -27.58 4.65
CA ALA A 346 -35.09 -27.75 3.27
C ALA A 346 -35.27 -29.22 2.85
N GLY A 347 -35.97 -29.46 1.74
CA GLY A 347 -36.33 -30.80 1.24
C GLY A 347 -35.11 -31.69 0.91
N PRO A 348 -35.28 -33.02 0.92
CA PRO A 348 -34.20 -34.00 0.83
C PRO A 348 -33.35 -33.89 -0.45
N GLY A 349 -33.96 -33.56 -1.61
CA GLY A 349 -33.23 -33.43 -2.88
C GLY A 349 -32.22 -32.29 -2.93
N ARG A 350 -32.50 -31.15 -2.27
CA ARG A 350 -31.58 -30.00 -2.24
C ARG A 350 -30.33 -30.29 -1.40
N ARG A 351 -30.47 -31.08 -0.33
CA ARG A 351 -29.35 -31.50 0.52
C ARG A 351 -28.40 -32.46 -0.19
N GLN A 352 -28.96 -33.35 -1.02
CA GLN A 352 -28.17 -34.30 -1.79
C GLN A 352 -27.39 -33.61 -2.92
N ALA A 353 -28.02 -32.67 -3.62
CA ALA A 353 -27.36 -31.82 -4.62
C ALA A 353 -26.27 -30.92 -4.00
N ASP A 354 -26.52 -30.35 -2.82
CA ASP A 354 -25.51 -29.54 -2.10
C ASP A 354 -24.30 -30.40 -1.67
N ALA A 355 -24.52 -31.62 -1.18
CA ALA A 355 -23.45 -32.54 -0.79
C ALA A 355 -22.62 -33.00 -2.01
N GLU A 356 -23.29 -33.30 -3.12
CA GLU A 356 -22.65 -33.64 -4.38
C GLU A 356 -21.83 -32.47 -4.93
N ALA A 357 -22.36 -31.24 -4.87
CA ALA A 357 -21.63 -30.04 -5.27
C ALA A 357 -20.35 -29.86 -4.45
N VAL A 358 -20.41 -30.05 -3.13
CA VAL A 358 -19.23 -29.98 -2.28
C VAL A 358 -18.19 -31.03 -2.69
N ARG A 359 -18.60 -32.25 -3.00
CA ARG A 359 -17.68 -33.30 -3.48
C ARG A 359 -17.00 -32.90 -4.80
N CYS A 360 -17.77 -32.46 -5.79
CA CYS A 360 -17.24 -32.01 -7.08
C CYS A 360 -16.30 -30.81 -6.94
N ILE A 361 -16.59 -29.88 -6.02
CA ILE A 361 -15.73 -28.72 -5.76
C ILE A 361 -14.37 -29.16 -5.20
N HIS A 362 -14.35 -30.07 -4.23
CA HIS A 362 -13.11 -30.59 -3.69
C HIS A 362 -12.31 -31.35 -4.75
N GLU A 363 -12.97 -32.12 -5.62
CA GLU A 363 -12.32 -32.81 -6.73
C GLU A 363 -11.69 -31.84 -7.73
N ALA A 364 -12.41 -30.77 -8.10
CA ALA A 364 -11.89 -29.71 -8.97
C ALA A 364 -10.67 -29.00 -8.35
N PHE A 365 -10.69 -28.70 -7.05
CA PHE A 365 -9.54 -28.11 -6.36
C PHE A 365 -8.38 -29.09 -6.22
N ARG A 366 -8.62 -30.40 -6.08
CA ARG A 366 -7.56 -31.41 -6.12
C ARG A 366 -6.85 -31.42 -7.46
N CYS A 367 -7.58 -31.38 -8.58
CA CYS A 367 -6.97 -31.29 -9.92
C CYS A 367 -6.11 -30.03 -10.11
N LEU A 368 -6.52 -28.91 -9.49
CA LEU A 368 -5.75 -27.66 -9.52
C LEU A 368 -4.51 -27.68 -8.63
N HIS A 369 -4.51 -28.49 -7.57
CA HIS A 369 -3.41 -28.60 -6.62
C HIS A 369 -2.41 -29.69 -7.01
N ASP A 370 -2.85 -30.69 -7.77
CA ASP A 370 -1.99 -31.78 -8.20
C ASP A 370 -0.95 -31.30 -9.21
N GLY A 371 0.31 -31.20 -8.76
CA GLY A 371 1.43 -30.79 -9.60
C GLY A 371 1.72 -31.73 -10.77
N ALA A 372 1.12 -32.92 -10.82
CA ALA A 372 1.17 -33.83 -11.95
C ALA A 372 0.10 -33.54 -13.02
N ASP A 373 -0.99 -32.83 -12.68
CA ASP A 373 -2.05 -32.50 -13.64
C ASP A 373 -1.57 -31.37 -14.59
N PRO A 374 -1.72 -31.52 -15.93
CA PRO A 374 -1.45 -30.46 -16.89
C PRO A 374 -2.13 -29.13 -16.59
N LEU A 375 -3.28 -29.14 -15.90
CA LEU A 375 -4.03 -27.93 -15.54
C LEU A 375 -3.19 -26.92 -14.75
N CYS A 376 -2.28 -27.40 -13.91
CA CYS A 376 -1.38 -26.56 -13.11
C CYS A 376 -0.46 -25.67 -13.96
N ARG A 377 -0.12 -26.09 -15.18
CA ARG A 377 0.75 -25.34 -16.09
C ARG A 377 0.10 -24.01 -16.53
N TYR A 378 -1.21 -24.03 -16.70
CA TYR A 378 -2.01 -22.94 -17.26
C TYR A 378 -2.50 -21.93 -16.20
N LEU A 379 -2.14 -22.14 -14.93
CA LEU A 379 -2.53 -21.22 -13.87
C LEU A 379 -1.73 -19.93 -13.93
N PRO A 380 -2.42 -18.76 -13.83
CA PRO A 380 -1.79 -17.46 -13.93
C PRO A 380 -0.79 -17.23 -12.79
N ALA A 381 0.23 -16.42 -13.08
CA ALA A 381 1.17 -15.98 -12.06
C ALA A 381 0.58 -14.90 -11.12
N SER A 382 -0.46 -14.18 -11.56
CA SER A 382 -1.12 -13.14 -10.75
C SER A 382 -2.01 -13.73 -9.67
N GLY A 383 -1.75 -13.40 -8.41
CA GLY A 383 -2.59 -13.82 -7.27
C GLY A 383 -4.02 -13.25 -7.31
N ALA A 384 -4.30 -12.20 -8.09
CA ALA A 384 -5.67 -11.74 -8.32
C ALA A 384 -6.45 -12.71 -9.23
N ASN A 385 -5.83 -13.15 -10.33
CA ASN A 385 -6.44 -14.08 -11.27
C ASN A 385 -6.62 -15.47 -10.63
N VAL A 386 -5.64 -15.95 -9.85
CA VAL A 386 -5.79 -17.20 -9.08
C VAL A 386 -6.99 -17.13 -8.13
N ARG A 387 -7.16 -16.02 -7.40
CA ARG A 387 -8.35 -15.81 -6.55
C ARG A 387 -9.63 -15.81 -7.35
N ARG A 388 -9.65 -15.21 -8.55
CA ARG A 388 -10.82 -15.21 -9.44
C ARG A 388 -11.19 -16.62 -9.90
N ILE A 389 -10.22 -17.44 -10.31
CA ILE A 389 -10.43 -18.85 -10.68
C ILE A 389 -10.99 -19.65 -9.50
N VAL A 390 -10.33 -19.57 -8.33
CA VAL A 390 -10.78 -20.25 -7.11
C VAL A 390 -12.18 -19.79 -6.70
N ASN A 391 -12.52 -18.53 -6.94
CA ASN A 391 -13.85 -17.98 -6.65
C ASN A 391 -14.93 -18.51 -7.60
N THR A 392 -14.64 -18.61 -8.89
CA THR A 392 -15.57 -18.98 -9.96
C THR A 392 -15.91 -20.47 -9.97
N ILE A 393 -14.94 -21.38 -9.78
CA ILE A 393 -15.13 -22.84 -9.92
C ILE A 393 -16.37 -23.36 -9.19
N PRO A 394 -16.55 -23.13 -7.88
CA PRO A 394 -17.73 -23.60 -7.18
C PRO A 394 -19.03 -22.88 -7.56
N ILE A 395 -18.98 -21.68 -8.13
CA ILE A 395 -20.18 -21.06 -8.71
C ILE A 395 -20.58 -21.85 -9.97
N THR A 396 -19.62 -22.07 -10.88
CA THR A 396 -19.84 -22.84 -12.11
C THR A 396 -20.31 -24.27 -11.82
N LEU A 397 -19.68 -24.99 -10.89
CA LEU A 397 -20.06 -26.35 -10.52
C LEU A 397 -21.47 -26.43 -9.91
N ARG A 398 -21.84 -25.47 -9.04
CA ARG A 398 -23.20 -25.42 -8.49
C ARG A 398 -24.24 -25.13 -9.57
N LEU A 399 -23.95 -24.23 -10.50
CA LEU A 399 -24.83 -23.93 -11.62
C LEU A 399 -24.98 -25.14 -12.57
N LEU A 400 -23.89 -25.88 -12.82
CA LEU A 400 -23.91 -27.11 -13.62
C LEU A 400 -24.82 -28.15 -12.98
N LEU A 401 -24.63 -28.43 -11.69
CA LEU A 401 -25.42 -29.43 -10.97
C LEU A 401 -26.90 -29.05 -10.83
N HIS A 402 -27.22 -27.75 -10.81
CA HIS A 402 -28.60 -27.29 -10.82
C HIS A 402 -29.27 -27.38 -12.20
N ARG A 403 -28.51 -27.27 -13.29
CA ARG A 403 -29.04 -27.19 -14.66
C ARG A 403 -29.04 -28.54 -15.38
N ALA A 404 -28.07 -29.40 -15.09
CA ALA A 404 -27.89 -30.67 -15.80
C ALA A 404 -28.63 -31.81 -15.09
N ALA A 405 -29.47 -32.54 -15.85
CA ALA A 405 -29.95 -33.85 -15.44
C ALA A 405 -28.85 -34.90 -15.70
N PRO A 406 -28.66 -35.91 -14.82
CA PRO A 406 -27.68 -36.98 -15.03
C PRO A 406 -28.16 -37.85 -16.20
N PRO A 407 -27.56 -37.71 -17.39
CA PRO A 407 -26.21 -38.22 -17.68
C PRO A 407 -25.27 -37.23 -18.38
N GLY A 408 -25.58 -35.93 -18.40
CA GLY A 408 -24.81 -34.91 -19.16
C GLY A 408 -23.91 -33.98 -18.35
N ILE A 409 -23.56 -34.33 -17.11
CA ILE A 409 -22.79 -33.46 -16.21
C ILE A 409 -21.29 -33.54 -16.59
N PRO A 410 -20.66 -32.43 -17.01
CA PRO A 410 -19.22 -32.42 -17.27
C PRO A 410 -18.41 -32.76 -16.02
N SER A 411 -17.26 -33.43 -16.19
CA SER A 411 -16.43 -33.80 -15.05
C SER A 411 -15.95 -32.57 -14.26
N PRO A 412 -15.74 -32.68 -12.93
CA PRO A 412 -15.26 -31.54 -12.14
C PRO A 412 -13.90 -30.99 -12.63
N ARG A 413 -13.05 -31.88 -13.15
CA ARG A 413 -11.80 -31.52 -13.83
C ARG A 413 -12.05 -30.69 -15.10
N ALA A 414 -13.00 -31.10 -15.93
CA ALA A 414 -13.39 -30.34 -17.13
C ALA A 414 -13.99 -28.97 -16.78
N ALA A 415 -14.77 -28.87 -15.70
CA ALA A 415 -15.29 -27.60 -15.22
C ALA A 415 -14.18 -26.66 -14.72
N ALA A 416 -13.19 -27.19 -13.99
CA ALA A 416 -12.03 -26.40 -13.57
C ALA A 416 -11.20 -25.91 -14.78
N ALA A 417 -10.96 -26.80 -15.74
CA ALA A 417 -10.29 -26.47 -17.00
C ALA A 417 -11.04 -25.42 -17.81
N TRP A 418 -12.37 -25.51 -17.89
CA TRP A 418 -13.22 -24.53 -18.56
C TRP A 418 -13.12 -23.14 -17.90
N VAL A 419 -13.13 -23.09 -16.57
CA VAL A 419 -12.95 -21.82 -15.83
C VAL A 419 -11.57 -21.22 -16.10
N VAL A 420 -10.51 -22.03 -16.13
CA VAL A 420 -9.16 -21.57 -16.47
C VAL A 420 -9.10 -21.04 -17.91
N LEU A 421 -9.69 -21.77 -18.86
CA LEU A 421 -9.77 -21.36 -20.27
C LEU A 421 -10.45 -19.99 -20.43
N ALA A 422 -11.58 -19.79 -19.76
CA ALA A 422 -12.36 -18.55 -19.83
C ALA A 422 -11.69 -17.37 -19.07
N ASP A 423 -10.86 -17.64 -18.06
CA ASP A 423 -10.09 -16.58 -17.37
C ASP A 423 -8.80 -16.20 -18.10
N GLN A 424 -8.11 -17.17 -18.71
CA GLN A 424 -6.83 -16.95 -19.39
C GLN A 424 -6.97 -16.46 -20.83
N TRP A 425 -8.00 -16.88 -21.57
CA TRP A 425 -8.19 -16.50 -22.97
C TRP A 425 -9.63 -16.07 -23.27
N PRO A 426 -10.14 -15.02 -22.59
CA PRO A 426 -11.52 -14.56 -22.79
C PRO A 426 -11.80 -14.11 -24.24
N CYS A 427 -10.83 -13.53 -24.95
CA CYS A 427 -10.99 -13.06 -26.33
C CYS A 427 -11.10 -14.24 -27.30
N ARG A 428 -10.08 -15.12 -27.34
CA ARG A 428 -10.09 -16.30 -28.22
C ARG A 428 -11.26 -17.23 -27.91
N LEU A 429 -11.59 -17.44 -26.64
CA LEU A 429 -12.76 -18.25 -26.28
C LEU A 429 -14.06 -17.59 -26.77
N SER A 430 -14.24 -16.29 -26.57
CA SER A 430 -15.43 -15.57 -27.07
C SER A 430 -15.55 -15.65 -28.59
N TRP A 431 -14.42 -15.60 -29.30
CA TRP A 431 -14.38 -15.77 -30.75
C TRP A 431 -14.86 -17.15 -31.18
N VAL A 432 -14.31 -18.22 -30.59
CA VAL A 432 -14.75 -19.60 -30.87
C VAL A 432 -16.23 -19.79 -30.59
N LEU A 433 -16.71 -19.23 -29.47
CA LEU A 433 -18.12 -19.30 -29.10
C LEU A 433 -19.02 -18.53 -30.05
N GLN A 434 -18.57 -17.38 -30.60
CA GLN A 434 -19.30 -16.66 -31.64
C GLN A 434 -19.38 -17.47 -32.94
N CYS A 435 -18.26 -18.09 -33.36
CA CYS A 435 -18.25 -18.97 -34.53
C CYS A 435 -19.18 -20.16 -34.38
N LEU A 436 -19.24 -20.74 -33.19
CA LEU A 436 -20.19 -21.80 -32.85
C LEU A 436 -21.64 -21.33 -32.89
N GLU A 437 -21.92 -20.15 -32.35
CA GLU A 437 -23.26 -19.57 -32.34
C GLU A 437 -23.76 -19.32 -33.77
N ASP A 438 -22.92 -18.75 -34.62
CA ASP A 438 -23.22 -18.57 -36.04
C ASP A 438 -23.46 -19.92 -36.74
N ALA A 439 -22.60 -20.92 -36.51
CA ALA A 439 -22.75 -22.25 -37.11
C ALA A 439 -24.02 -22.98 -36.65
N TRP A 440 -24.45 -22.79 -35.40
CA TRP A 440 -25.73 -23.31 -34.92
C TRP A 440 -26.93 -22.64 -35.59
N GLN A 441 -26.82 -21.36 -35.94
CA GLN A 441 -27.88 -20.59 -36.60
C GLN A 441 -27.94 -20.89 -38.11
N SER A 442 -26.80 -21.07 -38.79
CA SER A 442 -26.68 -21.20 -40.25
C SER A 442 -26.89 -22.62 -40.81
N ARG A 443 -27.81 -23.39 -40.23
CA ARG A 443 -28.08 -24.83 -40.50
C ARG A 443 -26.99 -25.74 -39.87
N PRO A 444 -27.27 -26.37 -38.72
CA PRO A 444 -26.27 -27.14 -37.99
C PRO A 444 -25.85 -28.37 -38.80
N ALA A 445 -24.56 -28.48 -39.09
CA ALA A 445 -23.99 -29.71 -39.63
C ALA A 445 -24.18 -30.87 -38.61
N PRO A 446 -24.49 -32.08 -39.06
CA PRO A 446 -24.81 -33.21 -38.17
C PRO A 446 -23.66 -33.61 -37.23
N ASP A 447 -22.42 -33.27 -37.58
CA ASP A 447 -21.19 -33.53 -36.86
C ASP A 447 -20.75 -32.38 -35.93
N LEU A 448 -21.42 -31.22 -35.99
CA LEU A 448 -20.96 -30.00 -35.33
C LEU A 448 -20.72 -30.17 -33.83
N ALA A 449 -21.58 -30.94 -33.13
CA ALA A 449 -21.44 -31.19 -31.69
C ALA A 449 -20.15 -31.94 -31.31
N THR A 450 -19.62 -32.76 -32.21
CA THR A 450 -18.41 -33.58 -31.99
C THR A 450 -17.12 -32.86 -32.39
N ARG A 451 -17.22 -31.75 -33.11
CA ARG A 451 -16.06 -30.99 -33.57
C ARG A 451 -15.34 -30.33 -32.39
N SER A 452 -14.02 -30.39 -32.43
CA SER A 452 -13.17 -29.78 -31.40
C SER A 452 -13.23 -28.25 -31.49
N LEU A 453 -13.17 -27.58 -30.34
CA LEU A 453 -13.07 -26.12 -30.29
C LEU A 453 -11.80 -25.61 -30.98
N TRP A 454 -10.71 -26.38 -30.94
CA TRP A 454 -9.47 -26.05 -31.62
C TRP A 454 -9.62 -26.02 -33.15
N SER A 455 -10.24 -27.04 -33.74
CA SER A 455 -10.47 -27.05 -35.20
C SER A 455 -11.33 -25.87 -35.65
N ILE A 456 -12.36 -25.52 -34.88
CA ILE A 456 -13.23 -24.37 -35.16
C ILE A 456 -12.43 -23.06 -35.07
N PHE A 457 -11.57 -22.94 -34.05
CA PHE A 457 -10.68 -21.78 -33.93
C PHE A 457 -9.74 -21.66 -35.13
N GLN A 458 -9.10 -22.76 -35.54
CA GLN A 458 -8.14 -22.77 -36.65
C GLN A 458 -8.78 -22.32 -37.97
N GLU A 459 -9.99 -22.78 -38.27
CA GLU A 459 -10.71 -22.38 -39.49
C GLU A 459 -11.06 -20.88 -39.50
N ASN A 460 -11.33 -20.29 -38.33
CA ASN A 460 -11.78 -18.91 -38.20
C ASN A 460 -10.66 -17.96 -37.72
N VAL A 461 -9.41 -18.40 -37.67
CA VAL A 461 -8.29 -17.57 -37.18
C VAL A 461 -7.91 -16.47 -38.17
N GLY A 462 -8.13 -16.69 -39.47
CA GLY A 462 -7.89 -15.71 -40.52
C GLY A 462 -8.78 -14.48 -40.36
N GLU A 463 -10.08 -14.69 -40.14
CA GLU A 463 -11.04 -13.63 -39.83
C GLU A 463 -10.67 -12.86 -38.55
N LEU A 464 -10.30 -13.58 -37.47
CA LEU A 464 -9.85 -12.92 -36.23
C LEU A 464 -8.60 -12.06 -36.46
N SER A 465 -7.70 -12.52 -37.33
CA SER A 465 -6.48 -11.80 -37.68
C SER A 465 -6.78 -10.52 -38.47
N ALA A 466 -7.78 -10.54 -39.35
CA ALA A 466 -8.27 -9.35 -40.05
C ALA A 466 -8.86 -8.33 -39.06
N LEU A 467 -9.56 -8.79 -38.02
CA LEU A 467 -10.17 -7.96 -36.98
C LEU A 467 -9.22 -7.56 -35.83
N ARG A 468 -7.90 -7.72 -36.00
CA ARG A 468 -6.91 -7.47 -34.93
C ARG A 468 -6.89 -6.02 -34.45
N GLN A 469 -7.04 -5.04 -35.35
CA GLN A 469 -7.06 -3.62 -34.98
C GLN A 469 -8.27 -3.25 -34.10
N PRO A 470 -9.53 -3.51 -34.51
CA PRO A 470 -10.70 -3.15 -33.69
C PRO A 470 -10.80 -3.94 -32.38
N LEU A 471 -10.14 -5.10 -32.30
CA LEU A 471 -10.12 -5.98 -31.13
C LEU A 471 -8.83 -5.88 -30.29
N HIS A 472 -7.92 -4.94 -30.57
CA HIS A 472 -6.62 -4.87 -29.90
C HIS A 472 -6.71 -4.89 -28.37
N ASN A 473 -7.58 -4.06 -27.79
CA ASN A 473 -7.78 -3.97 -26.33
C ASN A 473 -8.39 -5.24 -25.70
N VAL A 474 -9.06 -6.06 -26.51
CA VAL A 474 -9.65 -7.32 -26.04
C VAL A 474 -8.64 -8.45 -26.18
N LEU A 475 -7.88 -8.46 -27.27
CA LEU A 475 -6.80 -9.42 -27.51
C LEU A 475 -5.67 -9.28 -26.47
N SER A 476 -5.47 -8.11 -25.89
CA SER A 476 -4.50 -7.90 -24.80
C SER A 476 -4.92 -8.54 -23.46
N LEU A 477 -6.18 -8.98 -23.33
CA LEU A 477 -6.65 -9.72 -22.16
C LEU A 477 -6.24 -11.20 -22.18
N ASP A 478 -5.92 -11.72 -23.36
CA ASP A 478 -5.54 -13.11 -23.53
C ASP A 478 -4.10 -13.34 -23.09
N GLY A 479 -3.88 -14.49 -22.45
CA GLY A 479 -2.55 -15.01 -22.17
C GLY A 479 -1.84 -15.52 -23.44
N ASP A 480 -0.77 -16.28 -23.21
CA ASP A 480 0.09 -16.81 -24.27
C ASP A 480 -0.70 -17.64 -25.31
N PRO A 481 -0.62 -17.31 -26.62
CA PRO A 481 -1.30 -18.06 -27.68
C PRO A 481 -0.81 -19.51 -27.84
N GLU A 482 0.45 -19.81 -27.54
CA GLU A 482 1.01 -21.17 -27.65
C GLU A 482 0.46 -22.08 -26.56
N LEU A 483 0.27 -21.51 -25.36
CA LEU A 483 -0.41 -22.20 -24.27
C LEU A 483 -1.88 -22.44 -24.59
N PHE A 484 -2.57 -21.49 -25.24
CA PHE A 484 -3.95 -21.70 -25.71
C PHE A 484 -4.05 -22.87 -26.70
N GLN A 485 -3.13 -22.93 -27.67
CA GLN A 485 -3.06 -24.04 -28.62
C GLN A 485 -2.84 -25.37 -27.90
N THR A 486 -1.84 -25.45 -27.02
CA THR A 486 -1.53 -26.69 -26.30
C THR A 486 -2.72 -27.13 -25.43
N PHE A 487 -3.41 -26.15 -24.82
CA PHE A 487 -4.56 -26.38 -23.97
C PHE A 487 -5.71 -27.04 -24.74
N LEU A 488 -6.17 -26.45 -25.85
CA LEU A 488 -7.31 -26.98 -26.61
C LEU A 488 -6.96 -28.13 -27.54
N ALA A 489 -5.74 -28.19 -28.08
CA ALA A 489 -5.36 -29.22 -29.04
C ALA A 489 -4.92 -30.53 -28.37
N ARG A 490 -4.34 -30.47 -27.16
CA ARG A 490 -3.69 -31.63 -26.53
C ARG A 490 -4.27 -31.97 -25.16
N ASP A 491 -4.27 -31.02 -24.24
CA ASP A 491 -4.49 -31.33 -22.82
C ASP A 491 -5.99 -31.38 -22.46
N PHE A 492 -6.82 -30.51 -23.06
CA PHE A 492 -8.26 -30.41 -22.83
C PHE A 492 -9.03 -30.17 -24.15
N PRO A 493 -9.26 -31.23 -24.95
CA PRO A 493 -9.94 -31.13 -26.25
C PRO A 493 -11.45 -30.99 -26.08
N PHE A 494 -11.90 -29.80 -25.66
CA PHE A 494 -13.32 -29.48 -25.57
C PHE A 494 -13.99 -29.57 -26.94
N THR A 495 -15.20 -30.12 -26.97
CA THR A 495 -16.05 -30.19 -28.16
C THR A 495 -17.08 -29.07 -28.16
N ALA A 496 -17.73 -28.83 -29.31
CA ALA A 496 -18.87 -27.92 -29.40
C ALA A 496 -20.03 -28.33 -28.47
N GLY A 497 -20.23 -29.65 -28.26
CA GLY A 497 -21.19 -30.19 -27.31
C GLY A 497 -20.88 -29.76 -25.87
N ASP A 498 -19.61 -29.88 -25.46
CA ASP A 498 -19.15 -29.42 -24.15
C ASP A 498 -19.34 -27.91 -23.99
N ALA A 499 -18.97 -27.13 -25.01
CA ALA A 499 -19.17 -25.68 -24.99
C ALA A 499 -20.63 -25.31 -24.81
N ARG A 500 -21.57 -26.02 -25.44
CA ARG A 500 -23.01 -25.81 -25.25
C ARG A 500 -23.46 -26.11 -23.82
N ALA A 501 -22.91 -27.15 -23.19
CA ALA A 501 -23.20 -27.49 -21.80
C ALA A 501 -22.68 -26.41 -20.83
N PHE A 502 -21.47 -25.89 -21.08
CA PHE A 502 -20.85 -24.87 -20.22
C PHE A 502 -21.34 -23.43 -20.47
N LEU A 503 -21.81 -23.08 -21.67
CA LEU A 503 -22.22 -21.71 -22.01
C LEU A 503 -23.26 -21.15 -21.02
N GLY A 504 -24.17 -22.02 -20.59
CA GLY A 504 -25.25 -21.68 -19.68
C GLY A 504 -24.85 -21.47 -18.22
N VAL A 505 -23.59 -21.72 -17.87
CA VAL A 505 -23.03 -21.66 -16.50
C VAL A 505 -21.72 -20.88 -16.42
N THR A 506 -21.24 -20.35 -17.56
CA THR A 506 -19.99 -19.61 -17.64
C THR A 506 -20.22 -18.19 -17.14
N VAL A 507 -19.77 -17.92 -15.92
CA VAL A 507 -20.00 -16.63 -15.23
C VAL A 507 -18.82 -15.67 -15.38
N ASN A 508 -17.65 -16.19 -15.76
CA ASN A 508 -16.39 -15.44 -15.83
C ASN A 508 -16.09 -14.86 -17.23
N LEU A 509 -16.93 -15.16 -18.23
CA LEU A 509 -16.78 -14.64 -19.58
C LEU A 509 -17.68 -13.42 -19.78
N ASP A 510 -17.11 -12.32 -20.26
CA ASP A 510 -17.86 -11.08 -20.53
C ASP A 510 -18.61 -11.19 -21.86
N HIS A 511 -19.95 -11.15 -21.80
CA HIS A 511 -20.80 -11.21 -22.99
C HIS A 511 -20.65 -10.00 -23.92
N SER A 512 -20.19 -8.85 -23.41
CA SER A 512 -19.97 -7.65 -24.23
C SER A 512 -18.87 -7.85 -25.27
N ILE A 513 -17.83 -8.63 -24.92
CA ILE A 513 -16.74 -9.00 -25.83
C ILE A 513 -17.32 -9.76 -27.02
N ARG A 514 -18.11 -10.81 -26.74
CA ARG A 514 -18.72 -11.64 -27.77
C ARG A 514 -19.71 -10.84 -28.62
N HIS A 515 -20.53 -9.98 -28.01
CA HIS A 515 -21.45 -9.12 -28.73
C HIS A 515 -20.72 -8.19 -29.72
N LYS A 516 -19.62 -7.57 -29.28
CA LYS A 516 -18.78 -6.74 -30.15
C LYS A 516 -18.21 -7.54 -31.33
N MET A 517 -17.76 -8.77 -31.12
CA MET A 517 -17.28 -9.65 -32.18
C MET A 517 -18.38 -10.02 -33.18
N GLY A 518 -19.58 -10.35 -32.67
CA GLY A 518 -20.73 -10.65 -33.52
C GLY A 518 -21.14 -9.48 -34.41
N LEU A 519 -21.12 -8.25 -33.88
CA LEU A 519 -21.36 -7.03 -34.67
C LEU A 519 -20.32 -6.86 -35.79
N LEU A 520 -19.03 -7.03 -35.48
CA LEU A 520 -17.96 -6.90 -36.48
C LEU A 520 -18.08 -7.96 -37.58
N ARG A 521 -18.34 -9.22 -37.24
CA ARG A 521 -18.57 -10.28 -38.24
C ARG A 521 -19.84 -10.04 -39.05
N GLY A 522 -20.89 -9.53 -38.43
CA GLY A 522 -22.13 -9.18 -39.12
C GLY A 522 -21.91 -8.09 -40.18
N LEU A 523 -21.11 -7.07 -39.86
CA LEU A 523 -20.74 -6.02 -40.81
C LEU A 523 -19.85 -6.53 -41.94
N ASP A 524 -18.88 -7.39 -41.64
CA ASP A 524 -17.97 -7.98 -42.63
C ASP A 524 -18.73 -8.85 -43.65
N ARG A 525 -19.79 -9.56 -43.21
CA ARG A 525 -20.67 -10.35 -44.09
C ARG A 525 -21.64 -9.52 -44.94
N LEU A 526 -21.78 -8.22 -44.66
CA LEU A 526 -22.62 -7.30 -45.45
C LEU A 526 -21.83 -6.60 -46.56
N GLN A 527 -20.49 -6.68 -46.53
CA GLN A 527 -19.58 -6.25 -47.60
C GLN A 527 -19.38 -7.38 -48.60
#